data_AF-A0A424RPW6-F1
#
_entry.id   AF-A0A424RPW6-F1
#
_cell.length_a   1.000
_cell.length_b   1.000
_cell.length_c   1.000
_cell.angle_alpha   90.00
_cell.angle_beta   90.00
_cell.angle_gamma   90.00
#
_symmetry.space_group_name_H-M   'P 1'
#
loop_
_entity.id
_entity.type
_entity.pdbx_description
1 polymer ?
#
loop_
_entity_poly.entity_id
_entity_poly.type
_entity_poly.pdbx_seq_one_letter_code
_entity_poly.pdbx_strand_id
1 'polypeptide(L)'
;MNYIFLAIIIFITLYIILNYLARVSSKKIASTIKKFAVYLSIVLTAIFTLGGKFLFSLPFWLIILSGLKIKGFTALQMFQLWRLIQFMKNSGRFTQGQSSRSQGTSSLSTEEAYKLLGLSKGCSKEEVLKVAKKLQKKFIQIEILKYKQRNYQSL
;
A
#
# COMPACT_ATOMS: atom_id res chain seq x y z
N MET A 1 10.69 -17.54 -44.99
CA MET A 1 10.06 -16.43 -44.25
C MET A 1 10.33 -15.14 -45.01
N ASN A 2 9.34 -14.60 -45.72
CA ASN A 2 9.54 -13.42 -46.55
C ASN A 2 8.87 -12.20 -45.88
N TYR A 3 9.64 -11.49 -45.06
CA TYR A 3 9.14 -10.37 -44.24
C TYR A 3 8.54 -9.24 -45.09
N ILE A 4 9.00 -9.07 -46.33
CA ILE A 4 8.44 -8.10 -47.29
C ILE A 4 6.99 -8.46 -47.64
N PHE A 5 6.69 -9.74 -47.89
CA PHE A 5 5.32 -10.19 -48.17
C PHE A 5 4.41 -10.01 -46.95
N LEU A 6 4.93 -10.29 -45.75
CA LEU A 6 4.20 -10.11 -44.49
C LEU A 6 3.87 -8.63 -44.25
N ALA A 7 4.80 -7.72 -44.54
CA ALA A 7 4.59 -6.28 -44.45
C ALA A 7 3.52 -5.78 -45.43
N ILE A 8 3.50 -6.28 -46.66
CA ILE A 8 2.48 -5.91 -47.66
C ILE A 8 1.09 -6.38 -47.20
N ILE A 9 0.98 -7.61 -46.70
CA ILE A 9 -0.27 -8.16 -46.17
C ILE A 9 -0.76 -7.32 -44.98
N ILE A 10 0.11 -7.01 -44.01
CA ILE A 10 -0.26 -6.21 -42.84
C ILE A 10 -0.76 -4.82 -43.27
N PHE A 11 -0.12 -4.21 -44.27
CA PHE A 11 -0.45 -2.87 -44.76
C PHE A 11 -1.84 -2.83 -45.44
N ILE A 12 -2.14 -3.84 -46.26
CA ILE A 12 -3.46 -3.99 -46.90
C ILE A 12 -4.54 -4.20 -45.85
N THR A 13 -4.31 -5.06 -44.85
CA THR A 13 -5.25 -5.27 -43.75
C THR A 13 -5.49 -3.99 -42.96
N LEU A 14 -4.42 -3.24 -42.63
CA LEU A 14 -4.54 -1.97 -41.91
C LEU A 14 -5.35 -0.95 -42.70
N TYR A 15 -5.10 -0.83 -44.00
CA TYR A 15 -5.80 0.09 -44.89
C TYR A 15 -7.30 -0.20 -44.94
N ILE A 16 -7.69 -1.48 -45.06
CA ILE A 16 -9.11 -1.88 -45.07
C ILE A 16 -9.78 -1.51 -43.74
N ILE A 17 -9.11 -1.75 -42.61
CA ILE A 17 -9.62 -1.41 -41.27
C ILE A 17 -9.80 0.10 -41.13
N LEU A 18 -8.81 0.90 -41.55
CA LEU A 18 -8.88 2.36 -41.48
C LEU A 18 -9.97 2.93 -42.37
N ASN A 19 -10.12 2.41 -43.59
CA ASN A 19 -11.16 2.83 -44.53
C ASN A 19 -12.56 2.44 -44.03
N TYR A 20 -12.70 1.25 -43.43
CA TYR A 20 -13.94 0.84 -42.78
C TYR A 20 -14.26 1.75 -41.59
N LEU A 21 -13.27 2.07 -40.77
CA LEU A 21 -13.42 2.97 -39.62
C LEU A 21 -13.77 4.40 -40.06
N ALA A 22 -13.21 4.91 -41.16
CA ALA A 22 -13.55 6.24 -41.67
C ALA A 22 -14.99 6.35 -42.19
N ARG A 23 -15.61 5.24 -42.61
CA ARG A 23 -16.99 5.20 -43.14
C ARG A 23 -18.06 5.04 -42.06
N VAL A 24 -17.71 4.61 -40.85
CA VAL A 24 -18.67 4.46 -39.75
C VAL A 24 -18.87 5.82 -39.09
N SER A 25 -20.12 6.21 -38.80
CA SER A 25 -20.41 7.52 -38.20
C SER A 25 -19.79 7.65 -36.80
N SER A 26 -19.25 8.83 -36.47
CA SER A 26 -18.50 9.10 -35.23
C SER A 26 -19.28 8.71 -33.96
N LYS A 27 -20.60 8.86 -33.98
CA LYS A 27 -21.50 8.43 -32.89
C LYS A 27 -21.56 6.91 -32.72
N LYS A 28 -21.61 6.15 -33.82
CA LYS A 28 -21.60 4.68 -33.80
C LYS A 28 -20.22 4.14 -33.44
N ILE A 29 -19.15 4.76 -33.95
CA ILE A 29 -17.75 4.49 -33.60
C ILE A 29 -17.48 4.57 -32.11
N ALA A 30 -17.90 5.66 -31.46
CA ALA A 30 -17.65 5.84 -30.04
C ALA A 30 -18.35 4.77 -29.20
N SER A 31 -19.52 4.31 -29.61
CA SER A 31 -20.27 3.23 -28.95
C SER A 31 -19.63 1.86 -29.20
N THR A 32 -19.28 1.55 -30.45
CA THR A 32 -18.66 0.27 -30.84
C THR A 32 -17.28 0.11 -30.22
N ILE A 33 -16.45 1.16 -30.22
CA ILE A 33 -15.12 1.14 -29.58
C ILE A 33 -15.25 0.93 -28.08
N LYS A 34 -16.23 1.55 -27.42
CA LYS A 34 -16.50 1.30 -26.00
C LYS A 34 -16.85 -0.16 -25.74
N LYS A 35 -17.76 -0.74 -26.54
CA LYS A 35 -18.14 -2.16 -26.41
C LYS A 35 -16.96 -3.09 -26.70
N PHE A 36 -16.19 -2.80 -27.74
CA PHE A 36 -15.02 -3.57 -28.13
C PHE A 36 -13.92 -3.51 -27.08
N ALA A 37 -13.64 -2.33 -26.52
CA ALA A 37 -12.68 -2.15 -25.44
C ALA A 37 -13.07 -2.95 -24.18
N VAL A 38 -14.37 -3.02 -23.85
CA VAL A 38 -14.87 -3.83 -22.73
C VAL A 38 -14.67 -5.33 -23.01
N TYR A 39 -15.01 -5.82 -24.20
CA TYR A 39 -14.82 -7.23 -24.55
C TYR A 39 -13.33 -7.62 -24.57
N LEU A 40 -12.49 -6.78 -25.17
CA LEU A 40 -11.04 -6.95 -25.20
C LEU A 40 -10.45 -6.99 -23.78
N SER A 41 -10.99 -6.15 -22.87
CA SER A 41 -10.59 -6.10 -21.46
C SER A 41 -10.84 -7.41 -20.71
N ILE A 42 -12.01 -8.02 -20.94
CA ILE A 42 -12.39 -9.30 -20.31
C ILE A 42 -11.45 -10.41 -20.78
N VAL A 43 -11.20 -10.48 -22.09
CA VAL A 43 -10.30 -11.48 -22.69
C VAL A 43 -8.87 -11.30 -22.17
N LEU A 44 -8.35 -10.07 -22.15
CA LEU A 44 -7.00 -9.80 -21.65
C LEU A 44 -6.87 -10.11 -20.15
N THR A 45 -7.91 -9.82 -19.37
CA THR A 45 -7.92 -10.16 -17.94
C THR A 45 -7.79 -11.67 -17.75
N ALA A 46 -8.55 -12.49 -18.49
CA ALA A 46 -8.46 -13.95 -18.42
C ALA A 46 -7.05 -14.47 -18.78
N ILE A 47 -6.42 -13.88 -19.81
CA ILE A 47 -5.07 -14.27 -20.24
C ILE A 47 -4.01 -13.84 -19.20
N PHE A 48 -4.11 -12.63 -18.64
CA PHE A 48 -3.15 -12.11 -17.67
C PHE A 48 -3.29 -12.74 -16.27
N THR A 49 -4.49 -13.15 -15.86
CA THR A 49 -4.69 -13.91 -14.61
C THR A 49 -4.08 -15.30 -14.70
N LEU A 50 -4.21 -15.97 -15.85
CA LEU A 50 -3.53 -17.24 -16.12
C LEU A 50 -2.01 -17.07 -16.22
N GLY A 51 -1.54 -15.94 -16.78
CA GLY A 51 -0.11 -15.64 -16.94
C GLY A 51 0.61 -15.11 -15.68
N GLY A 52 -0.07 -15.00 -14.52
CA GLY A 52 0.52 -14.52 -13.27
C GLY A 52 0.94 -13.04 -13.24
N LYS A 53 0.64 -12.27 -14.29
CA LYS A 53 1.05 -10.86 -14.46
C LYS A 53 -0.14 -9.92 -14.28
N PHE A 54 -0.72 -9.91 -13.08
CA PHE A 54 -1.86 -9.05 -12.73
C PHE A 54 -1.58 -7.55 -12.94
N LEU A 55 -0.31 -7.13 -12.91
CA LEU A 55 0.07 -5.73 -13.13
C LEU A 55 -0.30 -5.20 -14.53
N PHE A 56 -0.40 -6.08 -15.54
CA PHE A 56 -0.74 -5.70 -16.91
C PHE A 56 -2.25 -5.55 -17.17
N SER A 57 -3.12 -6.02 -16.27
CA SER A 57 -4.57 -5.81 -16.38
C SER A 57 -5.03 -4.45 -15.83
N LEU A 58 -4.16 -3.76 -15.09
CA LEU A 58 -4.43 -2.47 -14.45
C LEU A 58 -4.83 -1.34 -15.41
N PRO A 59 -4.18 -1.11 -16.56
CA PRO A 59 -4.64 -0.12 -17.54
C PRO A 59 -6.02 -0.45 -18.13
N PHE A 60 -6.38 -1.74 -18.22
CA PHE A 60 -7.68 -2.20 -18.69
C PHE A 60 -8.79 -1.97 -17.65
N TRP A 61 -8.48 -2.12 -16.37
CA TRP A 61 -9.38 -1.75 -15.27
C TRP A 61 -9.69 -0.25 -15.29
N LEU A 62 -8.69 0.61 -15.53
CA LEU A 62 -8.87 2.07 -15.63
C LEU A 62 -9.79 2.49 -16.79
N ILE A 63 -9.76 1.77 -17.92
CA ILE A 63 -10.65 2.01 -19.06
C ILE A 63 -12.11 1.65 -18.71
N ILE A 64 -12.33 0.51 -18.05
CA ILE A 64 -13.67 0.11 -17.58
C ILE A 64 -14.20 1.16 -16.59
N LEU A 65 -13.40 1.60 -15.63
CA LEU A 65 -13.83 2.57 -14.61
C LEU A 65 -14.08 3.97 -15.17
N SER A 66 -13.26 4.41 -16.13
CA SER A 66 -13.52 5.66 -16.85
C SER A 66 -14.84 5.60 -17.63
N GLY A 67 -15.24 4.43 -18.10
CA GLY A 67 -16.54 4.19 -18.74
C GLY A 67 -17.73 4.29 -17.78
N LEU A 68 -17.54 3.94 -16.50
CA LEU A 68 -18.61 3.92 -15.50
C LEU A 68 -19.00 5.30 -14.94
N LYS A 69 -18.35 6.41 -15.36
CA LYS A 69 -18.69 7.78 -14.91
C LYS A 69 -18.72 7.94 -13.37
N ILE A 70 -18.00 7.10 -12.63
CA ILE A 70 -17.92 7.19 -11.17
C ILE A 70 -17.05 8.40 -10.84
N LYS A 71 -17.71 9.47 -10.38
CA LYS A 71 -17.10 10.75 -10.03
C LYS A 71 -16.21 10.52 -8.80
N GLY A 72 -14.90 10.36 -9.00
CA GLY A 72 -13.94 10.13 -7.92
C GLY A 72 -13.13 8.82 -7.99
N PHE A 73 -13.06 8.17 -9.16
CA PHE A 73 -12.10 7.09 -9.40
C PHE A 73 -11.17 7.44 -10.58
N THR A 74 -10.53 8.60 -10.48
CA THR A 74 -9.58 9.07 -11.50
C THR A 74 -8.25 8.31 -11.35
N ALA A 75 -7.54 8.07 -12.46
CA ALA A 75 -6.24 7.40 -12.49
C ALA A 75 -5.22 7.98 -11.48
N LEU A 76 -5.26 9.29 -11.25
CA LEU A 76 -4.46 9.97 -10.23
C LEU A 76 -4.77 9.52 -8.79
N GLN A 77 -6.03 9.24 -8.45
CA GLN A 77 -6.38 8.71 -7.12
C GLN A 77 -5.86 7.28 -6.96
N MET A 78 -5.94 6.46 -8.02
CA MET A 78 -5.38 5.12 -8.01
C MET A 78 -3.84 5.13 -7.86
N PHE A 79 -3.17 6.10 -8.49
CA PHE A 79 -1.72 6.30 -8.34
C PHE A 79 -1.34 6.70 -6.90
N GLN A 80 -2.14 7.56 -6.26
CA GLN A 80 -1.94 7.94 -4.86
C GLN A 80 -2.13 6.75 -3.90
N LEU A 81 -3.17 5.94 -4.10
CA LEU A 81 -3.36 4.70 -3.34
C LEU A 81 -2.20 3.71 -3.56
N TRP A 82 -1.74 3.55 -4.80
CA TRP A 82 -0.60 2.68 -5.11
C TRP A 82 0.67 3.11 -4.36
N ARG A 83 0.94 4.42 -4.29
CA ARG A 83 2.05 4.96 -3.51
C ARG A 83 1.91 4.65 -2.01
N LEU A 84 0.70 4.76 -1.47
CA LEU A 84 0.43 4.43 -0.06
C LEU A 84 0.63 2.93 0.21
N ILE A 85 0.15 2.06 -0.69
CA ILE A 85 0.35 0.61 -0.58
C ILE A 85 1.83 0.27 -0.64
N GLN A 86 2.60 0.89 -1.55
CA GLN A 86 4.05 0.69 -1.64
C GLN A 86 4.76 1.19 -0.38
N PHE A 87 4.36 2.34 0.16
CA PHE A 87 4.87 2.85 1.43
C PHE A 87 4.59 1.88 2.57
N MET A 88 3.37 1.34 2.68
CA MET A 88 3.02 0.33 3.68
C MET A 88 3.82 -0.97 3.51
N LYS A 89 4.02 -1.43 2.26
CA LYS A 89 4.82 -2.62 1.95
C LYS A 89 6.29 -2.42 2.32
N ASN A 90 6.87 -1.28 1.96
CA ASN A 90 8.25 -0.91 2.30
C ASN A 90 8.42 -0.56 3.79
N SER A 91 7.35 -0.23 4.50
CA SER A 91 7.38 0.01 5.96
C SER A 91 7.66 -1.26 6.79
N GLY A 92 7.72 -2.45 6.16
CA GLY A 92 8.11 -3.70 6.79
C GLY A 92 7.12 -4.27 7.81
N ARG A 93 6.03 -3.56 8.14
CA ARG A 93 5.05 -3.99 9.17
C ARG A 93 4.01 -5.00 8.67
N PHE A 94 3.99 -5.32 7.37
CA PHE A 94 2.99 -6.21 6.74
C PHE A 94 3.57 -7.44 6.03
N THR A 95 4.88 -7.71 6.13
CA THR A 95 5.47 -8.95 5.61
C THR A 95 5.23 -10.08 6.60
N GLN A 96 3.98 -10.53 6.69
CA GLN A 96 3.60 -11.71 7.46
C GLN A 96 4.02 -12.98 6.69
N GLY A 97 5.30 -13.30 6.71
CA GLY A 97 5.83 -14.40 5.90
C GLY A 97 7.23 -14.93 6.25
N GLN A 98 7.89 -14.42 7.30
CA GLN A 98 9.07 -15.08 7.84
C GLN A 98 9.09 -15.03 9.37
N SER A 99 8.62 -16.13 9.92
CA SER A 99 8.73 -16.58 11.30
C SER A 99 10.19 -16.87 11.71
N SER A 100 11.07 -15.89 11.57
CA SER A 100 12.42 -15.94 12.15
C SER A 100 12.72 -14.61 12.84
N ARG A 101 12.23 -14.50 14.08
CA ARG A 101 12.69 -13.64 15.18
C ARG A 101 13.49 -12.39 14.76
N SER A 102 12.76 -11.35 14.39
CA SER A 102 13.09 -10.01 14.90
C SER A 102 12.10 -9.74 16.03
N GLN A 103 12.35 -10.41 17.17
CA GLN A 103 11.81 -9.93 18.44
C GLN A 103 12.42 -8.54 18.61
N GLY A 104 11.62 -7.49 18.48
CA GLY A 104 11.84 -6.36 19.37
C GLY A 104 11.84 -6.95 20.77
N THR A 105 13.00 -7.09 21.38
CA THR A 105 13.16 -7.57 22.75
C THR A 105 12.65 -6.49 23.70
N SER A 106 11.34 -6.25 23.66
CA SER A 106 10.59 -5.62 24.75
C SER A 106 10.18 -6.66 25.80
N SER A 107 10.58 -7.92 25.63
CA SER A 107 10.59 -8.91 26.70
C SER A 107 11.74 -8.60 27.66
N LEU A 108 11.52 -7.64 28.55
CA LEU A 108 12.37 -7.45 29.72
C LEU A 108 12.40 -8.76 30.51
N SER A 109 13.57 -9.35 30.65
CA SER A 109 13.74 -10.50 31.53
C SER A 109 13.49 -10.07 32.98
N THR A 110 13.05 -10.99 33.83
CA THR A 110 12.83 -10.69 35.25
C THR A 110 14.09 -10.18 35.92
N GLU A 111 15.26 -10.69 35.53
CA GLU A 111 16.59 -10.25 35.98
C GLU A 111 16.88 -8.79 35.59
N GLU A 112 16.61 -8.41 34.35
CA GLU A 112 16.75 -7.02 33.91
C GLU A 112 15.75 -6.11 34.62
N ALA A 113 14.53 -6.57 34.87
CA ALA A 113 13.55 -5.81 35.64
C ALA A 113 14.00 -5.55 37.08
N TYR A 114 14.59 -6.55 37.76
CA TYR A 114 15.20 -6.37 39.08
C TYR A 114 16.39 -5.40 39.05
N LYS A 115 17.25 -5.51 38.03
CA LYS A 115 18.39 -4.60 37.83
C LYS A 115 17.96 -3.16 37.57
N LEU A 116 16.89 -2.94 36.78
CA LEU A 116 16.31 -1.61 36.53
C LEU A 116 15.73 -0.98 37.80
N LEU A 117 15.17 -1.80 38.69
CA LEU A 117 14.70 -1.36 40.00
C LEU A 117 15.84 -1.21 41.03
N GLY A 118 17.06 -1.62 40.70
CA GLY A 118 18.21 -1.60 41.61
C GLY A 118 18.10 -2.61 42.75
N LEU A 119 17.39 -3.72 42.53
CA LEU A 119 17.14 -4.79 43.51
C LEU A 119 17.84 -6.09 43.09
N SER A 120 18.20 -6.92 44.07
CA SER A 120 18.73 -8.27 43.82
C SER A 120 17.61 -9.29 43.64
N LYS A 121 17.90 -10.38 42.92
CA LYS A 121 16.95 -11.48 42.71
C LYS A 121 16.74 -12.19 44.05
N GLY A 122 15.50 -12.24 44.54
CA GLY A 122 15.14 -12.83 45.85
C GLY A 122 14.56 -11.86 46.88
N CYS A 123 14.42 -10.57 46.56
CA CYS A 123 13.76 -9.58 47.43
C CYS A 123 12.27 -9.90 47.69
N SER A 124 11.77 -9.48 48.86
CA SER A 124 10.34 -9.61 49.21
C SER A 124 9.48 -8.77 48.27
N LYS A 125 8.24 -9.21 48.01
CA LYS A 125 7.23 -8.46 47.24
C LYS A 125 7.03 -7.04 47.80
N GLU A 126 7.14 -6.88 49.12
CA GLU A 126 6.97 -5.59 49.81
C GLU A 126 8.10 -4.61 49.48
N GLU A 127 9.34 -5.10 49.36
CA GLU A 127 10.51 -4.29 49.02
C GLU A 127 10.42 -3.80 47.58
N VAL A 128 10.04 -4.69 46.65
CA VAL A 128 9.79 -4.35 45.25
C VAL A 128 8.72 -3.27 45.15
N LEU A 129 7.61 -3.42 45.88
CA LEU A 129 6.52 -2.45 45.88
C LEU A 129 6.95 -1.09 46.46
N LYS A 130 7.77 -1.09 47.51
CA LYS A 130 8.30 0.14 48.14
C LYS A 130 9.20 0.91 47.18
N VAL A 131 10.10 0.22 46.46
CA VAL A 131 10.99 0.84 45.47
C VAL A 131 10.20 1.36 44.27
N ALA A 132 9.26 0.57 43.75
CA ALA A 132 8.40 0.98 42.64
C ALA A 132 7.59 2.25 42.97
N LYS A 133 6.95 2.30 44.14
CA LYS A 133 6.22 3.49 44.62
C LYS A 133 7.13 4.72 44.78
N LYS A 134 8.36 4.52 45.28
CA LYS A 134 9.35 5.61 45.43
C LYS A 134 9.76 6.18 44.07
N LEU A 135 10.02 5.33 43.07
CA LEU A 135 10.34 5.75 41.71
C LEU A 135 9.18 6.52 41.09
N GLN A 136 7.96 5.98 41.17
CA GLN A 136 6.76 6.62 40.64
C GLN A 136 6.55 8.02 41.24
N LYS A 137 6.70 8.17 42.57
CA LYS A 137 6.59 9.47 43.25
C LYS A 137 7.63 10.48 42.74
N LYS A 138 8.87 10.05 42.49
CA LYS A 138 9.91 10.92 41.91
C LYS A 138 9.57 11.38 40.50
N PHE A 139 9.11 10.48 39.63
CA PHE A 139 8.71 10.84 38.26
C PHE A 139 7.58 11.87 38.25
N ILE A 140 6.53 11.62 39.03
CA ILE A 140 5.40 12.56 39.16
C ILE A 140 5.88 13.92 39.69
N GLN A 141 6.75 13.94 40.71
CA GLN A 141 7.28 15.19 41.26
C GLN A 141 8.12 15.97 40.25
N ILE A 142 8.96 15.29 39.46
CA ILE A 142 9.76 15.92 38.40
C ILE A 142 8.84 16.52 37.33
N GLU A 143 7.77 15.82 36.95
CA GLU A 143 6.82 16.29 35.95
C GLU A 143 6.05 17.53 36.43
N ILE A 144 5.63 17.55 37.69
CA ILE A 144 5.02 18.73 38.34
C ILE A 144 5.99 19.91 38.36
N LEU A 145 7.27 19.68 38.71
CA LEU A 145 8.29 20.73 38.72
C LEU A 145 8.56 21.28 37.31
N LYS A 146 8.63 20.41 36.30
CA LYS A 146 8.77 20.81 34.89
C LYS A 146 7.57 21.63 34.42
N TYR A 147 6.36 21.25 34.81
CA TYR A 147 5.14 21.99 34.48
C TYR A 147 5.16 23.39 35.10
N LYS A 148 5.50 23.50 36.39
CA LYS A 148 5.60 24.79 37.09
C LYS A 148 6.67 25.70 36.48
N GLN A 149 7.85 25.16 36.15
CA GLN A 149 8.92 25.90 35.48
C GLN A 149 8.49 26.44 34.10
N ARG A 150 7.80 25.62 33.29
CA ARG A 150 7.29 26.03 31.98
C ARG A 150 6.28 27.17 32.09
N ASN A 151 5.43 27.17 33.12
CA ASN A 151 4.40 28.19 33.32
C ASN A 151 4.96 29.51 33.90
N TYR A 152 5.99 29.46 34.73
CA TYR A 152 6.68 30.66 35.23
C TYR A 152 7.49 31.41 34.15
N GLN A 153 8.01 30.70 33.15
CA GLN A 153 8.75 31.31 32.02
C GLN A 153 7.82 31.94 30.96
N SER A 154 6.50 31.78 31.09
CA SER A 154 5.50 32.37 30.19
C SER A 154 4.79 33.61 30.76
N LEU A 155 5.26 34.13 31.90
CA LEU A 155 4.85 35.39 32.54
C LEU A 155 6.03 36.37 32.55
#